data_AF-F2Q5N5-F1
#
_entry.id   AF-F2Q5N5-F1
#
_cell.length_a   1.000
_cell.length_b   1.000
_cell.length_c   1.000
_cell.angle_alpha   90.00
_cell.angle_beta   90.00
_cell.angle_gamma   90.00
#
_symmetry.space_group_name_H-M   'P 1'
#
loop_
_entity.id
_entity.type
_entity.pdbx_description
1 polymer ?
#
loop_
_entity_poly.entity_id
_entity_poly.type
_entity_poly.pdbx_seq_one_letter_code
_entity_poly.pdbx_strand_id
1 'polypeptide(L)'
;MIEPFQATFAVPLTCESCIKDVSKPLYELSGIKKVDASLADQLIVVEGTAAPSAIVAAIQSTGRDAILRGSGTSNSTSTKLARYKQDTAYTDEGGRKDASVCILETHKEGVANKIRGLVRMVQVSSGLTIFDLTINGLSPGRYWATIRETGDVSRGPESTGGVWEAVKELKEKQEQQQQGSDPRGVVGSVDVDENGKGNVFLDRPIAVWEMIGRSMVVSRQREGPFSIDDEDTIVGVVARSAGVWDNDKMVCSCSGKNVWEERKEQRSRGIV
;
A
#
# COMPACT_ATOMS: atom_id res chain seq x y z
N MET A 1 18.50 9.85 1.63
CA MET A 1 18.68 9.03 2.85
C MET A 1 17.31 8.90 3.49
N ILE A 2 16.85 7.68 3.81
CA ILE A 2 15.52 7.47 4.42
C ILE A 2 15.57 7.96 5.86
N GLU A 3 14.67 8.88 6.23
CA GLU A 3 14.53 9.34 7.61
C GLU A 3 14.05 8.18 8.51
N PRO A 4 14.56 8.06 9.75
CA PRO A 4 14.11 7.02 10.67
C PRO A 4 12.61 7.11 10.92
N PHE A 5 11.92 6.00 10.71
CA PHE A 5 10.48 5.87 10.92
C PHE A 5 10.16 4.70 11.83
N GLN A 6 8.92 4.68 12.32
CA GLN A 6 8.33 3.52 12.98
C GLN A 6 7.19 2.99 12.10
N ALA A 7 7.15 1.68 11.87
CA ALA A 7 6.07 1.01 11.16
C ALA A 7 5.53 -0.17 11.99
N THR A 8 4.21 -0.33 11.98
CA THR A 8 3.50 -1.37 12.72
C THR A 8 2.93 -2.38 11.73
N PHE A 9 3.09 -3.66 12.01
CA PHE A 9 2.61 -4.77 11.19
C PHE A 9 1.76 -5.69 12.05
N ALA A 10 0.58 -6.08 11.55
CA ALA A 10 -0.16 -7.20 12.11
C ALA A 10 0.41 -8.49 11.55
N VAL A 11 0.83 -9.38 12.46
CA VAL A 11 1.50 -10.64 12.15
C VAL A 11 0.87 -11.73 13.02
N PRO A 12 0.47 -12.89 12.47
CA PRO A 12 -0.05 -13.98 13.28
C PRO A 12 1.07 -14.56 14.16
N LEU A 13 0.92 -14.41 15.47
CA LEU A 13 1.85 -14.86 16.51
C LEU A 13 1.11 -15.81 17.45
N THR A 14 1.59 -17.04 17.61
CA THR A 14 0.91 -18.02 18.49
C THR A 14 1.61 -18.24 19.83
N CYS A 15 2.85 -17.77 19.97
CA CYS A 15 3.65 -17.91 21.18
C CYS A 15 4.84 -16.95 21.19
N GLU A 16 5.55 -16.89 22.33
CA GLU A 16 6.77 -16.10 22.51
C GLU A 16 7.93 -16.54 21.60
N SER A 17 8.02 -17.82 21.23
CA SER A 17 9.05 -18.25 20.28
C SER A 17 8.78 -17.72 18.86
N CYS A 18 7.51 -17.56 18.46
CA CYS A 18 7.17 -16.91 17.19
C CYS A 18 7.69 -15.47 17.11
N ILE A 19 7.69 -14.74 18.23
CA ILE A 19 8.23 -13.37 18.27
C ILE A 19 9.72 -13.38 17.94
N LYS A 20 10.47 -14.34 18.49
CA LYS A 20 11.92 -14.48 18.23
C LYS A 20 12.17 -14.87 16.78
N ASP A 21 11.39 -15.79 16.24
CA ASP A 21 11.50 -16.24 14.85
C ASP A 21 11.28 -15.08 13.86
N VAL A 22 10.32 -14.20 14.15
CA VAL A 22 10.04 -13.01 13.32
C VAL A 22 11.06 -11.89 13.53
N SER A 23 11.49 -11.67 14.78
CA SER A 23 12.45 -10.60 15.10
C SER A 23 13.84 -10.86 14.54
N LYS A 24 14.28 -12.12 14.46
CA LYS A 24 15.63 -12.48 14.02
C LYS A 24 15.97 -11.97 12.60
N PRO A 25 15.22 -12.31 11.53
CA PRO A 25 15.52 -11.81 10.18
C PRO A 25 15.35 -10.29 10.06
N LEU A 26 14.52 -9.66 10.91
CA LEU A 26 14.39 -8.20 10.94
C LEU A 26 15.69 -7.54 11.40
N TYR A 27 16.36 -8.04 12.44
CA TYR A 27 17.64 -7.49 12.89
C TYR A 27 18.80 -7.74 11.90
N GLU A 28 18.64 -8.65 10.94
CA GLU A 28 19.61 -8.87 9.85
C GLU A 28 19.52 -7.78 8.75
N LEU A 29 18.42 -7.02 8.71
CA LEU A 29 18.27 -5.89 7.80
C LEU A 29 19.09 -4.68 8.27
N SER A 30 19.87 -4.11 7.35
CA SER A 30 20.59 -2.85 7.60
C SER A 30 19.62 -1.70 7.91
N GLY A 31 19.91 -0.94 8.96
CA GLY A 31 19.13 0.23 9.35
C GLY A 31 18.00 -0.04 10.33
N ILE A 32 17.77 -1.29 10.75
CA ILE A 32 16.86 -1.60 11.87
C ILE A 32 17.51 -1.21 13.19
N LYS A 33 16.81 -0.39 13.97
CA LYS A 33 17.24 0.05 15.29
C LYS A 33 16.56 -0.75 16.40
N LYS A 34 15.28 -1.04 16.23
CA LYS A 34 14.45 -1.68 17.25
C LYS A 34 13.32 -2.50 16.63
N VAL A 35 13.03 -3.64 17.25
CA VAL A 35 11.83 -4.44 16.99
C VAL A 35 11.15 -4.71 18.33
N ASP A 36 9.90 -4.26 18.47
CA ASP A 36 8.99 -4.60 19.58
C ASP A 36 7.87 -5.51 19.05
N ALA A 37 7.31 -6.35 19.93
CA ALA A 37 6.25 -7.28 19.56
C ALA A 37 5.18 -7.39 20.64
N SER A 38 3.95 -7.66 20.21
CA SER A 38 2.79 -7.95 21.06
C SER A 38 2.16 -9.26 20.65
N LEU A 39 2.26 -10.27 21.52
CA LEU A 39 1.48 -11.49 21.34
C LEU A 39 -0.02 -11.23 21.54
N ALA A 40 -0.39 -10.37 22.49
CA ALA A 40 -1.79 -10.06 22.79
C ALA A 40 -2.48 -9.37 21.61
N ASP A 41 -1.80 -8.40 20.97
CA ASP A 41 -2.37 -7.61 19.87
C ASP A 41 -2.04 -8.18 18.49
N GLN A 42 -1.19 -9.23 18.42
CA GLN A 42 -0.70 -9.81 17.16
C GLN A 42 0.06 -8.77 16.31
N LEU A 43 0.93 -7.98 16.96
CA LEU A 43 1.63 -6.86 16.32
C LEU A 43 3.16 -7.00 16.41
N ILE A 44 3.83 -6.53 15.37
CA ILE A 44 5.27 -6.27 15.33
C ILE A 44 5.46 -4.78 15.00
N VAL A 45 6.25 -4.07 15.81
CA VAL A 45 6.60 -2.67 15.60
C VAL A 45 8.08 -2.60 15.29
N VAL A 46 8.41 -1.99 14.15
CA VAL A 46 9.80 -1.88 13.66
C VAL A 46 10.17 -0.40 13.59
N GLU A 47 11.32 -0.06 14.17
CA GLU A 47 11.91 1.28 14.09
C GLU A 47 13.25 1.21 13.36
N GLY A 48 13.44 2.09 12.37
CA GLY A 48 14.67 2.13 11.61
C GLY A 48 14.59 2.93 10.32
N THR A 49 15.56 2.68 9.44
CA THR A 49 15.66 3.27 8.10
C THR A 49 15.61 2.21 7.00
N ALA A 50 15.41 0.94 7.35
CA ALA A 50 15.27 -0.14 6.38
C ALA A 50 14.05 0.10 5.49
N ALA A 51 14.12 -0.30 4.22
CA ALA A 51 12.98 -0.19 3.32
C ALA A 51 11.80 -1.00 3.89
N PRO A 52 10.59 -0.42 4.00
CA PRO A 52 9.47 -1.16 4.57
C PRO A 52 9.05 -2.39 3.77
N SER A 53 9.22 -2.36 2.45
CA SER A 53 9.05 -3.53 1.58
C SER A 53 10.00 -4.68 1.99
N ALA A 54 11.25 -4.36 2.35
CA ALA A 54 12.21 -5.33 2.86
C ALA A 54 11.83 -5.85 4.26
N ILE A 55 11.27 -5.00 5.13
CA ILE A 55 10.72 -5.42 6.43
C ILE A 55 9.61 -6.44 6.25
N VAL A 56 8.67 -6.18 5.34
CA VAL A 56 7.58 -7.11 5.03
C VAL A 56 8.10 -8.42 4.46
N ALA A 57 9.02 -8.36 3.49
CA ALA A 57 9.64 -9.54 2.91
C ALA A 57 10.37 -10.40 3.97
N ALA A 58 11.06 -9.77 4.92
CA ALA A 58 11.71 -10.46 6.02
C ALA A 58 10.71 -11.17 6.93
N ILE A 59 9.56 -10.54 7.26
CA ILE A 59 8.50 -11.21 8.03
C ILE A 59 7.92 -12.40 7.25
N GLN A 60 7.62 -12.20 5.97
CA GLN A 60 7.05 -13.23 5.08
C GLN A 60 7.98 -14.42 4.89
N SER A 61 9.30 -14.22 4.89
CA SER A 61 10.29 -15.30 4.82
C SER A 61 10.18 -16.30 5.98
N THR A 62 9.52 -15.93 7.08
CA THR A 62 9.25 -16.81 8.22
C THR A 62 8.00 -17.67 8.05
N GLY A 63 7.33 -17.61 6.89
CA GLY A 63 6.07 -18.29 6.62
C GLY A 63 4.84 -17.61 7.22
N ARG A 64 4.97 -16.36 7.67
CA ARG A 64 3.90 -15.57 8.31
C ARG A 64 3.49 -14.41 7.43
N ASP A 65 2.20 -14.15 7.36
CA ASP A 65 1.69 -12.98 6.66
C ASP A 65 1.96 -11.70 7.47
N ALA A 66 2.11 -10.57 6.77
CA ALA A 66 2.37 -9.28 7.38
C ALA A 66 1.47 -8.22 6.75
N ILE A 67 0.55 -7.68 7.55
CA ILE A 67 -0.34 -6.61 7.11
C ILE A 67 0.19 -5.30 7.70
N LEU A 68 0.55 -4.35 6.84
CA LEU A 68 0.96 -3.03 7.32
C LEU A 68 -0.23 -2.34 8.03
N ARG A 69 0.02 -1.95 9.27
CA ARG A 69 -0.94 -1.36 10.20
C ARG A 69 -0.58 0.07 10.60
N GLY A 70 0.15 0.81 9.77
CA GLY A 70 0.40 2.24 10.03
C GLY A 70 1.82 2.53 10.45
N SER A 71 2.05 3.81 10.74
CA SER A 71 3.37 4.38 10.98
C SER A 71 3.29 5.50 12.01
N GLY A 72 4.41 5.70 12.70
CA GLY A 72 4.62 6.81 13.62
C GLY A 72 5.97 7.49 13.35
N THR A 73 6.09 8.75 13.75
CA THR A 73 7.38 9.45 13.73
C THR A 73 8.22 8.99 14.92
N SER A 74 9.53 8.80 14.69
CA SER A 74 10.50 8.31 15.67
C SER A 74 10.77 9.27 16.85
N ASN A 75 10.11 10.43 16.91
CA ASN A 75 10.24 11.42 17.98
C ASN A 75 9.28 11.21 19.16
N SER A 76 8.46 10.15 19.17
CA SER A 76 7.68 9.77 20.35
C SER A 76 8.53 8.92 21.30
N THR A 77 9.21 9.58 22.24
CA THR A 77 9.88 8.96 23.39
C THR A 77 8.85 8.36 24.35
N SER A 78 8.19 7.26 23.96
CA SER A 78 7.32 6.52 24.88
C SER A 78 7.41 5.02 24.66
N THR A 79 8.33 4.42 25.41
CA THR A 79 8.35 3.00 25.74
C THR A 79 7.05 2.60 26.44
N LYS A 80 6.05 2.17 25.67
CA LYS A 80 5.03 1.17 26.02
C LYS A 80 3.97 1.11 24.91
N LEU A 81 3.89 -0.06 24.30
CA LEU A 81 2.85 -0.53 23.38
C LEU A 81 1.41 -0.15 23.79
N ALA A 82 1.14 0.01 25.10
CA ALA A 82 -0.17 0.36 25.66
C ALA A 82 -0.64 1.81 25.41
N ARG A 83 0.22 2.76 24.98
CA ARG A 83 -0.20 4.15 24.65
C ARG A 83 -0.25 4.45 23.16
N TYR A 84 -0.04 3.45 22.30
CA TYR A 84 -0.16 3.58 20.85
C TYR A 84 -1.58 4.02 20.39
N LYS A 85 -2.59 3.87 21.26
CA LYS A 85 -3.96 4.36 21.06
C LYS A 85 -4.14 5.88 21.31
N GLN A 86 -3.14 6.59 21.83
CA GLN A 86 -3.34 7.96 22.36
C GLN A 86 -2.51 9.05 21.66
N ASP A 87 -1.43 8.72 20.95
CA ASP A 87 -0.60 9.72 20.27
C ASP A 87 -1.06 10.06 18.84
N THR A 88 -2.19 9.51 18.39
CA THR A 88 -2.97 10.11 17.28
C THR A 88 -3.86 11.27 17.76
N ALA A 89 -3.88 11.56 19.06
CA ALA A 89 -4.56 12.73 19.59
C ALA A 89 -3.74 14.00 19.28
N TYR A 90 -4.21 14.72 18.27
CA TYR A 90 -4.14 16.18 18.20
C TYR A 90 -2.73 16.78 18.44
N THR A 91 -1.89 16.75 17.41
CA THR A 91 -1.00 17.89 17.19
C THR A 91 -1.74 18.92 16.33
N ASP A 92 -1.74 20.13 16.88
CA ASP A 92 -2.50 21.31 16.47
C ASP A 92 -2.05 21.82 15.10
N GLU A 93 -2.69 21.35 14.02
CA GLU A 93 -2.83 21.95 12.67
C GLU A 93 -3.36 20.87 11.70
N GLY A 94 -4.69 20.65 11.66
CA GLY A 94 -5.37 19.89 10.60
C GLY A 94 -4.75 18.52 10.26
N GLY A 95 -4.85 17.56 11.18
CA GLY A 95 -4.23 16.22 11.11
C GLY A 95 -4.12 15.62 9.71
N ARG A 96 -2.89 15.48 9.23
CA ARG A 96 -2.60 14.77 7.97
C ARG A 96 -3.02 13.31 8.13
N LYS A 97 -3.96 12.88 7.28
CA LYS A 97 -4.27 11.46 7.12
C LYS A 97 -3.15 10.81 6.34
N ASP A 98 -2.35 10.01 7.02
CA ASP A 98 -1.17 9.33 6.46
C ASP A 98 -1.52 8.02 5.74
N ALA A 99 -2.81 7.79 5.47
CA ALA A 99 -3.29 6.58 4.81
C ALA A 99 -4.21 6.91 3.63
N SER A 100 -4.07 6.12 2.57
CA SER A 100 -4.96 6.14 1.42
C SER A 100 -5.24 4.73 0.91
N VAL A 101 -6.28 4.61 0.10
CA VAL A 101 -6.70 3.35 -0.49
C VAL A 101 -7.11 3.58 -1.93
N CYS A 102 -6.82 2.61 -2.79
CA CYS A 102 -7.28 2.58 -4.16
C CYS A 102 -7.88 1.20 -4.44
N ILE A 103 -9.18 1.13 -4.69
CA ILE A 103 -9.85 -0.09 -5.14
C ILE A 103 -9.72 -0.11 -6.65
N LEU A 104 -9.13 -1.18 -7.19
CA LEU A 104 -8.85 -1.31 -8.61
C LEU A 104 -9.91 -2.16 -9.27
N GLU A 105 -10.55 -1.58 -10.29
CA GLU A 105 -11.67 -2.17 -11.00
C GLU A 105 -11.40 -2.26 -12.51
N THR A 106 -11.87 -3.33 -13.14
CA THR A 106 -11.97 -3.38 -14.61
C THR A 106 -13.27 -2.69 -15.06
N HIS A 107 -13.16 -1.92 -16.13
CA HIS A 107 -14.30 -1.21 -16.73
C HIS A 107 -14.90 -1.96 -17.93
N LYS A 108 -14.32 -3.10 -18.33
CA LYS A 108 -14.83 -3.94 -19.40
C LYS A 108 -16.24 -4.42 -19.08
N GLU A 109 -17.14 -4.26 -20.05
CA GLU A 109 -18.51 -4.78 -19.93
C GLU A 109 -18.53 -6.31 -19.97
N GLY A 110 -19.52 -6.92 -19.33
CA GLY A 110 -19.66 -8.38 -19.27
C GLY A 110 -18.81 -9.08 -18.22
N VAL A 111 -17.93 -8.37 -17.51
CA VAL A 111 -17.23 -8.91 -16.34
C VAL A 111 -18.12 -8.75 -15.11
N ALA A 112 -18.51 -9.88 -14.50
CA ALA A 112 -19.42 -9.89 -13.35
C ALA A 112 -18.78 -9.28 -12.09
N ASN A 113 -17.53 -9.65 -11.77
CA ASN A 113 -16.79 -9.09 -10.66
C ASN A 113 -15.78 -8.07 -11.17
N LYS A 114 -16.12 -6.79 -11.03
CA LYS A 114 -15.29 -5.69 -11.52
C LYS A 114 -14.09 -5.42 -10.63
N ILE A 115 -14.15 -5.73 -9.34
CA ILE A 115 -13.04 -5.46 -8.41
C ILE A 115 -11.99 -6.57 -8.57
N ARG A 116 -10.78 -6.16 -8.94
CA ARG A 116 -9.68 -7.06 -9.32
C ARG A 116 -8.38 -6.74 -8.59
N GLY A 117 -8.37 -5.70 -7.77
CA GLY A 117 -7.24 -5.40 -6.91
C GLY A 117 -7.53 -4.35 -5.85
N LEU A 118 -6.58 -4.23 -4.93
CA LEU A 118 -6.60 -3.28 -3.84
C LEU A 118 -5.18 -2.77 -3.60
N VAL A 119 -5.05 -1.45 -3.51
CA VAL A 119 -3.81 -0.79 -3.07
C VAL A 119 -4.07 -0.11 -1.74
N ARG A 120 -3.38 -0.53 -0.68
CA ARG A 120 -3.34 0.19 0.59
C ARG A 120 -2.05 1.00 0.64
N MET A 121 -2.17 2.27 0.97
CA MET A 121 -1.06 3.20 1.00
C MET A 121 -0.92 3.80 2.38
N VAL A 122 0.29 3.74 2.93
CA VAL A 122 0.60 4.27 4.26
C VAL A 122 1.90 5.05 4.19
N GLN A 123 1.83 6.34 4.51
CA GLN A 123 2.96 7.23 4.58
C GLN A 123 3.72 7.00 5.89
N VAL A 124 4.95 6.51 5.82
CA VAL A 124 5.77 6.16 6.99
C VAL A 124 6.75 7.24 7.40
N SER A 125 7.05 8.19 6.52
CA SER A 125 7.80 9.39 6.85
C SER A 125 7.31 10.58 6.01
N SER A 126 7.87 11.77 6.24
CA SER A 126 7.46 13.05 5.60
C SER A 126 7.30 12.98 4.07
N GLY A 127 7.97 12.06 3.39
CA GLY A 127 7.83 11.84 1.96
C GLY A 127 7.96 10.38 1.52
N LEU A 128 7.84 9.38 2.40
CA LEU A 128 7.94 7.96 2.02
C LEU A 128 6.60 7.25 2.24
N THR A 129 6.04 6.66 1.19
CA THR A 129 4.79 5.88 1.27
C THR A 129 5.02 4.45 0.83
N ILE A 130 4.42 3.52 1.58
CA ILE A 130 4.36 2.10 1.26
C ILE A 130 3.06 1.82 0.54
N PHE A 131 3.12 1.00 -0.49
CA PHE A 131 2.00 0.49 -1.27
C PHE A 131 1.93 -1.03 -1.07
N ASP A 132 0.89 -1.49 -0.39
CA ASP A 132 0.47 -2.89 -0.35
C ASP A 132 -0.51 -3.11 -1.52
N LEU A 133 0.00 -3.65 -2.62
CA LEU A 133 -0.78 -3.96 -3.82
C LEU A 133 -1.12 -5.44 -3.83
N THR A 134 -2.42 -5.73 -3.85
CA THR A 134 -2.97 -7.08 -4.03
C THR A 134 -3.83 -7.13 -5.28
N ILE A 135 -3.66 -8.18 -6.07
CA ILE A 135 -4.36 -8.48 -7.32
C ILE A 135 -5.09 -9.80 -7.19
N ASN A 136 -6.31 -9.86 -7.71
CA ASN A 136 -7.06 -11.09 -7.82
C ASN A 136 -7.89 -11.15 -9.11
N GLY A 137 -7.73 -12.26 -9.82
CA GLY A 137 -8.48 -12.62 -11.01
C GLY A 137 -7.86 -12.13 -12.32
N LEU A 138 -6.74 -11.42 -12.35
CA LEU A 138 -6.11 -11.02 -13.63
C LEU A 138 -5.47 -12.20 -14.35
N SER A 139 -5.30 -12.14 -15.66
CA SER A 139 -4.58 -13.21 -16.36
C SER A 139 -3.08 -13.19 -15.99
N PRO A 140 -2.39 -14.34 -15.99
CA PRO A 140 -0.99 -14.43 -15.54
C PRO A 140 -0.06 -13.48 -16.30
N GLY A 141 0.97 -13.01 -15.62
CA GLY A 141 2.00 -12.15 -16.20
C GLY A 141 2.38 -10.95 -15.34
N ARG A 142 3.22 -10.08 -15.89
CA ARG A 142 3.74 -8.91 -15.19
C ARG A 142 2.91 -7.67 -15.50
N TYR A 143 2.58 -6.94 -14.44
CA TYR A 143 1.80 -5.70 -14.50
C TYR A 143 2.56 -4.55 -13.84
N TRP A 144 2.27 -3.34 -14.29
CA TRP A 144 2.84 -2.09 -13.79
C TRP A 144 1.77 -1.27 -13.09
N ALA A 145 2.05 -0.85 -11.86
CA ALA A 145 1.23 0.11 -11.14
C ALA A 145 1.74 1.53 -11.43
N THR A 146 0.86 2.39 -11.94
CA THR A 146 1.15 3.79 -12.25
C THR A 146 0.10 4.72 -11.64
N ILE A 147 0.53 5.84 -11.08
CA ILE A 147 -0.30 6.97 -10.66
C ILE A 147 -0.46 7.88 -11.88
N ARG A 148 -1.70 8.27 -12.16
CA ARG A 148 -2.07 9.07 -13.33
C ARG A 148 -2.34 10.53 -12.97
N GLU A 149 -2.41 11.37 -13.99
CA GLU A 149 -2.60 12.81 -13.82
C GLU A 149 -3.95 13.16 -13.20
N THR A 150 -5.02 12.46 -13.56
CA THR A 150 -6.39 12.75 -13.11
C THR A 150 -6.97 11.58 -12.31
N GLY A 151 -7.99 11.87 -11.50
CA GLY A 151 -8.87 10.86 -10.90
C GLY A 151 -10.13 10.60 -11.73
N ASP A 152 -10.13 10.93 -13.03
CA ASP A 152 -11.28 10.75 -13.89
C ASP A 152 -11.33 9.32 -14.43
N VAL A 153 -12.27 8.52 -13.90
CA VAL A 153 -12.54 7.14 -14.32
C VAL A 153 -13.86 7.02 -15.10
N SER A 154 -14.40 8.13 -15.62
CA SER A 154 -15.66 8.14 -16.38
C SER A 154 -15.61 7.27 -17.64
N ARG A 155 -14.43 7.12 -18.26
CA ARG A 155 -14.15 6.18 -19.36
C ARG A 155 -13.10 5.14 -18.95
N GLY A 156 -13.15 4.70 -17.69
CA GLY A 156 -12.19 3.75 -17.13
C GLY A 156 -10.75 4.25 -17.23
N PRO A 157 -9.78 3.41 -17.63
CA PRO A 157 -8.37 3.79 -17.67
C PRO A 157 -8.06 4.83 -18.76
N GLU A 158 -8.91 4.97 -19.78
CA GLU A 158 -8.70 5.89 -20.91
C GLU A 158 -8.75 7.37 -20.49
N SER A 159 -9.61 7.72 -19.52
CA SER A 159 -9.81 9.11 -19.07
C SER A 159 -8.80 9.58 -18.01
N THR A 160 -7.85 8.73 -17.61
CA THR A 160 -6.94 9.01 -16.47
C THR A 160 -5.79 9.98 -16.78
N GLY A 161 -5.58 10.31 -18.06
CA GLY A 161 -4.44 11.13 -18.51
C GLY A 161 -3.13 10.34 -18.54
N GLY A 162 -1.99 11.04 -18.63
CA GLY A 162 -0.66 10.44 -18.68
C GLY A 162 -0.19 9.88 -17.33
N VAL A 163 1.01 9.29 -17.31
CA VAL A 163 1.70 8.98 -16.05
C VAL A 163 2.08 10.29 -15.36
N TRP A 164 1.76 10.41 -14.06
CA TRP A 164 1.99 11.62 -13.30
C TRP A 164 3.49 12.03 -13.30
N GLU A 165 3.74 13.31 -13.56
CA GLU A 165 5.06 13.96 -13.72
C GLU A 165 5.96 13.43 -14.86
N ALA A 166 5.51 12.49 -15.69
CA ALA A 166 6.34 11.92 -16.76
C ALA A 166 6.83 12.97 -17.77
N VAL A 167 5.97 13.91 -18.19
CA VAL A 167 6.34 14.99 -19.13
C VAL A 167 7.31 15.99 -18.51
N LYS A 168 7.15 16.30 -17.22
CA LYS A 168 8.02 17.23 -16.49
C LYS A 168 9.42 16.64 -16.36
N GLU A 169 9.51 15.37 -15.97
CA GLU A 169 10.80 14.68 -15.88
C GLU A 169 11.48 14.50 -17.23
N LEU A 170 10.74 14.22 -18.31
CA LEU A 170 11.33 14.13 -19.65
C LEU A 170 11.98 15.45 -20.10
N LYS A 171 11.37 16.60 -19.76
CA LYS A 171 11.92 17.92 -20.04
C LYS A 171 13.17 18.20 -19.20
N GLU A 172 13.09 17.96 -17.89
CA GLU A 172 14.23 18.13 -16.97
C GLU A 172 15.42 17.21 -17.34
N LYS A 173 15.14 15.99 -17.81
CA LYS A 173 16.16 15.02 -18.29
C LYS A 173 16.84 15.45 -19.59
N GLN A 174 16.10 16.08 -20.52
CA GLN A 174 16.68 16.65 -21.75
C GLN A 174 17.64 17.80 -21.45
N GLU A 175 17.37 18.57 -20.40
CA GLU A 175 18.19 19.70 -19.98
C GLU A 175 19.44 19.27 -19.18
N GLN A 176 19.39 18.16 -18.44
CA GLN A 176 20.45 17.78 -17.48
C GLN A 176 21.33 16.59 -17.91
N GLN A 177 21.14 15.98 -19.09
CA GLN A 177 21.89 14.79 -19.57
C GLN A 177 22.01 13.65 -18.54
N GLN A 178 21.05 13.54 -17.62
CA GLN A 178 21.03 12.47 -16.61
C GLN A 178 20.22 11.28 -17.11
N GLN A 179 20.84 10.11 -17.03
CA GLN A 179 20.22 8.83 -17.37
C GLN A 179 19.71 8.16 -16.09
N GLY A 180 18.44 7.73 -16.09
CA GLY A 180 17.98 6.62 -15.25
C GLY A 180 17.27 6.99 -13.94
N SER A 181 16.01 7.38 -14.03
CA SER A 181 14.99 6.98 -13.06
C SER A 181 13.64 6.89 -13.75
N ASP A 182 12.81 5.92 -13.35
CA ASP A 182 11.41 5.87 -13.79
C ASP A 182 10.67 7.15 -13.33
N PRO A 183 9.67 7.62 -14.09
CA PRO A 183 8.80 8.70 -13.64
C PRO A 183 8.26 8.48 -12.23
N ARG A 184 8.09 9.56 -11.47
CA ARG A 184 7.54 9.51 -10.10
C ARG A 184 6.18 8.82 -10.05
N GLY A 185 5.36 8.96 -11.10
CA GLY A 185 4.09 8.26 -11.24
C GLY A 185 4.22 6.74 -11.44
N VAL A 186 5.38 6.19 -11.82
CA VAL A 186 5.58 4.74 -11.90
C VAL A 186 5.89 4.21 -10.50
N VAL A 187 4.99 3.42 -9.92
CA VAL A 187 5.14 2.90 -8.55
C VAL A 187 5.95 1.61 -8.54
N GLY A 188 5.76 0.72 -9.52
CA GLY A 188 6.51 -0.52 -9.63
C GLY A 188 5.73 -1.58 -10.39
N SER A 189 6.16 -2.83 -10.27
CA SER A 189 5.49 -3.96 -10.91
C SER A 189 5.04 -5.02 -9.93
N VAL A 190 4.01 -5.75 -10.31
CA VAL A 190 3.52 -6.96 -9.63
C VAL A 190 3.46 -8.10 -10.65
N ASP A 191 3.89 -9.29 -10.22
CA ASP A 191 3.72 -10.51 -11.00
C ASP A 191 2.44 -11.23 -10.55
N VAL A 192 1.63 -11.62 -11.52
CA VAL A 192 0.38 -12.37 -11.31
C VAL A 192 0.62 -13.83 -11.69
N ASP A 193 0.31 -14.72 -10.76
CA ASP A 193 0.50 -16.17 -10.89
C ASP A 193 -0.55 -16.83 -11.81
N GLU A 194 -0.41 -18.13 -12.00
CA GLU A 194 -1.33 -18.95 -12.82
C GLU A 194 -2.78 -18.97 -12.30
N ASN A 195 -2.98 -18.66 -11.01
CA ASN A 195 -4.29 -18.57 -10.38
C ASN A 195 -4.90 -17.16 -10.46
N GLY A 196 -4.23 -16.24 -11.15
CA GLY A 196 -4.62 -14.85 -11.29
C GLY A 196 -4.42 -14.01 -10.04
N LYS A 197 -3.54 -14.42 -9.13
CA LYS A 197 -3.24 -13.71 -7.88
C LYS A 197 -1.85 -13.07 -7.94
N GLY A 198 -1.74 -11.88 -7.38
CA GLY A 198 -0.46 -11.18 -7.21
C GLY A 198 -0.47 -10.37 -5.93
N ASN A 199 0.66 -10.32 -5.22
CA ASN A 199 0.83 -9.43 -4.08
C ASN A 199 2.25 -8.87 -4.10
N VAL A 200 2.39 -7.58 -3.83
CA VAL A 200 3.69 -6.93 -3.72
C VAL A 200 3.62 -5.74 -2.77
N PHE A 201 4.69 -5.56 -2.01
CA PHE A 201 4.93 -4.34 -1.23
C PHE A 201 5.95 -3.48 -1.98
N LEU A 202 5.58 -2.24 -2.24
CA LEU A 202 6.43 -1.24 -2.91
C LEU A 202 6.57 -0.04 -1.98
N ASP A 203 7.68 0.68 -2.08
CA ASP A 203 7.87 1.96 -1.39
C ASP A 203 8.33 3.03 -2.37
N ARG A 204 7.77 4.24 -2.24
CA ARG A 204 8.10 5.37 -3.11
C ARG A 204 8.21 6.67 -2.32
N PRO A 205 9.11 7.59 -2.75
CA PRO A 205 9.25 8.91 -2.15
C PRO A 205 8.10 9.86 -2.58
N ILE A 206 6.88 9.49 -2.22
CA ILE A 206 5.63 10.20 -2.54
C ILE A 206 4.86 10.34 -1.24
N ALA A 207 4.37 11.53 -0.92
CA ALA A 207 3.48 11.74 0.21
C ALA A 207 2.03 11.42 -0.19
N VAL A 208 1.24 10.88 0.74
CA VAL A 208 -0.15 10.46 0.49
C VAL A 208 -0.99 11.62 -0.06
N TRP A 209 -0.81 12.83 0.48
CA TRP A 209 -1.56 14.01 0.05
C TRP A 209 -1.32 14.39 -1.42
N GLU A 210 -0.17 14.03 -2.00
CA GLU A 210 0.14 14.29 -3.42
C GLU A 210 -0.68 13.39 -4.36
N MET A 211 -1.12 12.23 -3.87
CA MET A 211 -1.82 11.21 -4.64
C MET A 211 -3.34 11.28 -4.52
N ILE A 212 -3.87 11.82 -3.41
CA ILE A 212 -5.32 11.89 -3.19
C ILE A 212 -6.02 12.59 -4.35
N GLY A 213 -7.08 11.95 -4.87
CA GLY A 213 -7.88 12.46 -5.97
C GLY A 213 -7.30 12.21 -7.36
N ARG A 214 -6.12 11.58 -7.45
CA ARG A 214 -5.60 10.99 -8.69
C ARG A 214 -6.12 9.57 -8.85
N SER A 215 -5.88 8.96 -9.99
CA SER A 215 -6.12 7.53 -10.21
C SER A 215 -4.83 6.73 -10.21
N MET A 216 -4.95 5.44 -9.91
CA MET A 216 -3.92 4.45 -10.19
C MET A 216 -4.43 3.48 -11.26
N VAL A 217 -3.55 3.14 -12.20
CA VAL A 217 -3.80 2.11 -13.22
C VAL A 217 -2.79 0.99 -13.03
N VAL A 218 -3.29 -0.26 -13.03
CA VAL A 218 -2.48 -1.47 -13.12
C VAL A 218 -2.73 -2.12 -14.47
N SER A 219 -1.69 -2.22 -15.29
CA SER A 219 -1.77 -2.76 -16.65
C SER A 219 -0.44 -3.40 -17.07
N ARG A 220 -0.44 -4.23 -18.12
CA ARG A 220 0.80 -4.75 -18.73
C ARG A 220 1.65 -3.65 -19.36
N GLN A 221 1.07 -2.49 -19.65
CA GLN A 221 1.73 -1.33 -20.24
C GLN A 221 1.78 -0.16 -19.23
N ARG A 222 2.82 0.68 -19.30
CA ARG A 222 2.98 1.83 -18.39
C ARG A 222 2.30 3.10 -18.89
N GLU A 223 2.51 3.44 -20.15
CA GLU A 223 2.11 4.76 -20.69
C GLU A 223 0.66 4.79 -21.19
N GLY A 224 0.18 3.67 -21.75
CA GLY A 224 -1.05 3.62 -22.54
C GLY A 224 -0.77 3.88 -24.03
N PRO A 225 -1.80 4.20 -24.84
CA PRO A 225 -3.19 4.39 -24.45
C PRO A 225 -3.83 3.10 -23.93
N PHE A 226 -4.72 3.23 -22.96
CA PHE A 226 -5.46 2.09 -22.41
C PHE A 226 -6.81 1.94 -23.10
N SER A 227 -7.23 0.69 -23.31
CA SER A 227 -8.56 0.36 -23.80
C SER A 227 -9.50 0.09 -22.64
N ILE A 228 -10.74 0.56 -22.73
CA ILE A 228 -11.81 0.20 -21.78
C ILE A 228 -12.22 -1.27 -21.89
N ASP A 229 -12.00 -1.89 -23.05
CA ASP A 229 -12.35 -3.28 -23.33
C ASP A 229 -11.28 -4.28 -22.85
N ASP A 230 -10.15 -3.79 -22.32
CA ASP A 230 -9.13 -4.64 -21.73
C ASP A 230 -9.54 -5.06 -20.31
N GLU A 231 -9.78 -6.35 -20.14
CA GLU A 231 -10.16 -6.92 -18.84
C GLU A 231 -9.03 -6.83 -17.82
N ASP A 232 -7.79 -6.93 -18.29
CA ASP A 232 -6.60 -7.01 -17.47
C ASP A 232 -6.02 -5.64 -17.14
N THR A 233 -6.61 -4.56 -17.67
CA THR A 233 -6.30 -3.19 -17.26
C THR A 233 -7.32 -2.72 -16.23
N ILE A 234 -6.84 -2.44 -15.02
CA ILE A 234 -7.68 -2.08 -13.88
C ILE A 234 -7.30 -0.71 -13.35
N VAL A 235 -8.29 0.04 -12.90
CA VAL A 235 -8.14 1.44 -12.51
C VAL A 235 -8.94 1.74 -11.25
N GLY A 236 -8.48 2.71 -10.47
CA GLY A 236 -9.23 3.21 -9.32
C GLY A 236 -8.79 4.61 -8.93
N VAL A 237 -9.64 5.32 -8.20
CA VAL A 237 -9.30 6.62 -7.62
C VAL A 237 -8.63 6.43 -6.27
N VAL A 238 -7.52 7.14 -6.04
CA VAL A 238 -6.84 7.19 -4.75
C VAL A 238 -7.67 8.02 -3.79
N ALA A 239 -8.33 7.33 -2.85
CA ALA A 239 -9.18 7.91 -1.84
C ALA A 239 -8.47 8.02 -0.50
N ARG A 240 -8.90 8.99 0.33
CA ARG A 240 -8.43 9.09 1.71
C ARG A 240 -8.90 7.86 2.47
N SER A 241 -8.01 7.23 3.22
CA SER A 241 -8.36 6.21 4.19
C SER A 241 -8.27 6.80 5.59
N ALA A 242 -9.02 6.21 6.52
CA ALA A 242 -8.71 6.36 7.94
C ALA A 242 -7.29 5.81 8.18
N GLY A 243 -6.52 6.49 9.05
CA GLY A 243 -5.31 5.89 9.60
C GLY A 243 -5.65 4.60 10.34
N VAL A 244 -4.66 3.75 10.60
CA VAL A 244 -4.92 2.39 11.07
C VAL A 244 -5.56 2.29 12.47
N TRP A 245 -5.71 3.42 13.15
CA TRP A 245 -6.40 3.53 14.44
C TRP A 245 -7.54 4.54 14.43
N ASP A 246 -7.86 5.15 13.29
CA ASP A 246 -8.95 6.11 13.14
C ASP A 246 -10.29 5.43 12.76
N ASN A 247 -10.31 4.10 12.63
CA ASN A 247 -11.49 3.36 12.20
C ASN A 247 -11.77 2.16 13.10
N ASP A 248 -12.39 2.42 14.26
CA ASP A 248 -13.00 1.41 15.14
C ASP A 248 -14.35 0.89 14.60
N LYS A 249 -14.59 0.94 13.29
CA LYS A 249 -15.83 0.41 12.70
C LYS A 249 -15.83 -1.11 12.79
N MET A 250 -16.46 -1.63 13.83
CA MET A 250 -16.76 -3.05 13.98
C MET A 250 -17.88 -3.54 13.05
N VAL A 251 -18.71 -2.62 12.55
CA VAL A 251 -19.87 -2.89 11.70
C VAL A 251 -19.88 -1.91 10.54
N CYS A 252 -20.02 -2.42 9.31
CA CYS A 252 -20.21 -1.58 8.13
C CYS A 252 -21.70 -1.25 7.96
N SER A 253 -22.09 0.01 8.06
CA SER A 253 -23.50 0.44 7.93
C SER A 253 -24.13 0.08 6.58
N CYS A 254 -23.34 -0.18 5.55
CA CYS A 254 -23.83 -0.58 4.24
C CYS A 254 -24.26 -2.06 4.18
N SER A 255 -23.77 -2.92 5.08
CA SER A 255 -24.05 -4.37 5.07
C SER A 255 -24.61 -4.90 6.38
N GLY A 256 -24.47 -4.16 7.50
CA GLY A 256 -24.84 -4.60 8.84
C GLY A 256 -23.99 -5.74 9.41
N LYS A 257 -22.98 -6.21 8.66
CA LYS A 257 -22.10 -7.31 9.04
C LYS A 257 -20.90 -6.81 9.81
N ASN A 258 -20.34 -7.67 10.66
CA ASN A 258 -19.07 -7.34 11.32
C ASN A 258 -17.89 -7.48 10.35
N VAL A 259 -16.75 -6.85 10.67
CA VAL A 259 -15.57 -6.82 9.79
C VAL A 259 -15.02 -8.22 9.44
N TRP A 260 -15.25 -9.23 10.29
CA TRP A 260 -14.79 -10.60 10.04
C TRP A 260 -15.71 -11.36 9.08
N GLU A 261 -17.02 -11.17 9.20
CA GLU A 261 -18.03 -11.65 8.25
C GLU A 261 -17.84 -10.97 6.89
N GLU A 262 -17.61 -9.66 6.90
CA GLU A 262 -17.27 -8.91 5.70
C GLU A 262 -15.96 -9.43 5.12
N ARG A 263 -14.90 -9.65 5.91
CA ARG A 263 -13.64 -10.22 5.39
C ARG A 263 -13.83 -11.61 4.76
N LYS A 264 -14.67 -12.48 5.34
CA LYS A 264 -15.00 -13.78 4.72
C LYS A 264 -15.74 -13.61 3.39
N GLU A 265 -16.67 -12.67 3.33
CA GLU A 265 -17.42 -12.34 2.12
C GLU A 265 -16.54 -11.66 1.05
N GLN A 266 -15.70 -10.71 1.45
CA GLN A 266 -14.73 -10.04 0.58
C GLN A 266 -13.71 -11.05 0.04
N ARG A 267 -13.27 -12.03 0.84
CA ARG A 267 -12.49 -13.19 0.36
C ARG A 267 -13.24 -14.00 -0.69
N SER A 268 -14.52 -14.28 -0.47
CA SER A 268 -15.35 -14.98 -1.46
C SER A 268 -15.58 -14.17 -2.75
N ARG A 269 -15.49 -12.84 -2.66
CA ARG A 269 -15.53 -11.89 -3.79
C ARG A 269 -14.14 -11.53 -4.31
N GLY A 270 -13.09 -12.16 -3.81
CA GLY A 270 -11.72 -11.98 -4.26
C GLY A 270 -11.03 -10.66 -3.89
N ILE A 271 -11.58 -9.89 -2.95
CA ILE A 271 -11.05 -8.56 -2.57
C ILE A 271 -9.90 -8.67 -1.54
N VAL A 272 -9.66 -9.86 -0.97
CA VAL A 272 -8.52 -10.22 -0.10
C VAL A 272 -8.25 -11.72 -0.20
#